data_AF-A0A3D8YXQ5-F1
#
_entry.id   AF-A0A3D8YXQ5-F1
#
_cell.length_a   1.000
_cell.length_b   1.000
_cell.length_c   1.000
_cell.angle_alpha   90.00
_cell.angle_beta   90.00
_cell.angle_gamma   90.00
#
_symmetry.space_group_name_H-M   'P 1'
#
loop_
_entity.id
_entity.type
_entity.pdbx_description
1 polymer ?
#
loop_
_entity_poly.entity_id
_entity_poly.type
_entity_poly.pdbx_seq_one_letter_code
_entity_poly.pdbx_strand_id
1 'polypeptide(L)'
;MEIVAVGVGIILLLMAYGGIWNVEIMKRGMLAFAAIGFSSLLLAGCGADQEQVQLNEKLETKNTVVLEANQSLKSELSELQTEMDKLKGDFQGQTDQQSKIQETVDSLQKENATLTESITALKTQNTELLASVGEKDKSIQQMKEQAAVSKTTSSGTNSQSSAGGQANSQTAATVASQGQCDIKGSNSGIYHVPGSTYYSRTKNVARWFCSTEEAEKAGYRAPKQ
;
A
#
# COMPACT_ATOMS: atom_id res chain seq x y z
N MET A 1 38.00 -22.97 75.46
CA MET A 1 37.70 -24.38 75.81
C MET A 1 37.77 -24.64 77.32
N GLU A 2 37.70 -23.62 78.19
CA GLU A 2 37.81 -23.82 79.65
C GLU A 2 36.49 -23.81 80.42
N ILE A 3 35.38 -23.37 79.80
CA ILE A 3 34.06 -23.30 80.46
C ILE A 3 33.39 -24.69 80.56
N VAL A 4 33.70 -25.59 79.63
CA VAL A 4 33.13 -26.96 79.61
C VAL A 4 33.71 -27.83 80.74
N ALA A 5 34.95 -27.57 81.17
CA ALA A 5 35.62 -28.34 82.21
C ALA A 5 35.05 -28.06 83.61
N VAL A 6 34.61 -26.83 83.88
CA VAL A 6 34.00 -26.44 85.18
C VAL A 6 32.60 -27.04 85.33
N GLY A 7 31.82 -27.10 84.25
CA GLY A 7 30.46 -27.65 84.26
C GLY A 7 30.42 -29.15 84.57
N VAL A 8 31.34 -29.94 84.00
CA VAL A 8 31.40 -31.39 84.25
C VAL A 8 31.87 -31.70 85.67
N GLY A 9 32.78 -30.87 86.23
CA GLY A 9 33.24 -30.99 87.61
C GLY A 9 32.10 -30.80 88.63
N ILE A 10 31.23 -29.82 88.43
CA ILE A 10 30.09 -29.54 89.33
C ILE A 10 29.04 -30.66 89.26
N ILE A 11 28.81 -31.24 88.07
CA ILE A 11 27.86 -32.35 87.89
C ILE A 11 28.36 -33.62 88.59
N LEU A 12 29.66 -33.91 88.51
CA LEU A 12 30.26 -35.05 89.20
C LEU A 12 30.32 -34.84 90.73
N LEU A 13 30.49 -33.60 91.19
CA LEU A 13 30.41 -33.25 92.61
C LEU A 13 28.98 -33.40 93.15
N LEU A 14 27.96 -33.03 92.37
CA LEU A 14 26.55 -33.23 92.71
C LEU A 14 26.13 -34.70 92.69
N MET A 15 26.77 -35.55 91.89
CA MET A 15 26.52 -37.01 91.91
C MET A 15 27.26 -37.73 93.05
N ALA A 16 28.38 -37.19 93.54
CA ALA A 16 29.14 -37.77 94.64
C ALA A 16 28.54 -37.45 96.03
N TYR A 17 27.81 -36.35 96.18
CA TYR A 17 27.02 -36.04 97.38
C TYR A 17 25.60 -36.59 97.31
N GLY A 18 25.48 -37.86 96.87
CA GLY A 18 24.23 -38.62 96.80
C GLY A 18 23.62 -38.89 98.18
N GLY A 19 22.95 -37.88 98.74
CA GLY A 19 21.98 -38.03 99.82
C GLY A 19 20.60 -38.32 99.25
N ILE A 20 20.20 -39.60 99.24
CA ILE A 20 18.83 -40.14 99.27
C ILE A 20 17.77 -39.20 98.64
N TRP A 21 17.61 -39.24 97.32
CA TRP A 21 16.51 -38.55 96.64
C TRP A 21 15.29 -39.46 96.55
N ASN A 22 14.26 -39.10 97.32
CA ASN A 22 12.96 -39.79 97.31
C ASN A 22 12.22 -39.47 95.99
N VAL A 23 12.01 -40.50 95.15
CA VAL A 23 11.47 -40.41 93.78
C VAL A 23 10.08 -39.72 93.72
N GLU A 24 9.33 -39.71 94.82
CA GLU A 24 8.04 -39.02 94.92
C GLU A 24 8.12 -37.48 94.91
N ILE A 25 9.21 -36.90 95.44
CA ILE A 25 9.38 -35.43 95.50
C ILE A 25 9.75 -34.87 94.13
N MET A 26 10.53 -35.62 93.33
CA MET A 26 10.87 -35.24 91.95
C MET A 26 9.64 -35.24 91.03
N LYS A 27 8.70 -36.19 91.19
CA LYS A 27 7.47 -36.22 90.37
C LYS A 27 6.57 -35.00 90.60
N ARG A 28 6.44 -34.54 91.85
CA ARG A 28 5.65 -33.35 92.20
C ARG A 28 6.32 -32.04 91.75
N GLY A 29 7.65 -31.96 91.80
CA GLY A 29 8.40 -30.82 91.27
C GLY A 29 8.32 -30.70 89.75
N MET A 30 8.47 -31.82 89.03
CA MET A 30 8.46 -31.84 87.56
C MET A 30 7.11 -31.40 86.96
N LEU A 31 5.99 -31.71 87.63
CA LEU A 31 4.65 -31.26 87.25
C LEU A 31 4.47 -29.74 87.39
N ALA A 32 5.07 -29.12 88.41
CA ALA A 32 5.02 -27.66 88.60
C ALA A 32 5.89 -26.90 87.59
N PHE A 33 7.08 -27.43 87.26
CA PHE A 33 7.95 -26.83 86.24
C PHE A 33 7.42 -27.00 84.80
N ALA A 34 6.72 -28.10 84.52
CA ALA A 34 6.03 -28.29 83.24
C ALA A 34 4.89 -27.26 83.03
N ALA A 35 4.15 -26.90 84.08
CA ALA A 35 3.08 -25.91 84.00
C ALA A 35 3.58 -24.47 83.79
N ILE A 36 4.72 -24.11 84.41
CA ILE A 36 5.30 -22.76 84.29
C ILE A 36 6.08 -22.62 82.97
N GLY A 37 6.80 -23.67 82.53
CA GLY A 37 7.52 -23.67 81.25
C GLY A 37 6.60 -23.63 80.02
N PHE A 38 5.39 -24.18 80.12
CA PHE A 38 4.40 -24.13 79.03
C PHE A 38 3.63 -22.79 78.99
N SER A 39 3.54 -22.08 80.13
CA SER A 39 2.88 -20.78 80.22
C SER A 39 3.76 -19.63 79.69
N SER A 40 5.10 -19.75 79.76
CA SER A 40 6.03 -18.76 79.18
C SER A 40 6.28 -18.93 77.68
N LEU A 41 5.85 -20.03 77.05
CA LEU A 41 5.98 -20.23 75.60
C LEU A 41 4.80 -19.65 74.79
N LEU A 42 3.70 -19.28 75.45
CA LEU A 42 2.50 -18.75 74.79
C LEU A 42 2.46 -17.22 74.71
N LEU A 43 3.43 -16.49 75.27
CA LEU A 43 3.41 -15.02 75.31
C LEU A 43 4.49 -14.32 74.47
N ALA A 44 5.34 -15.06 73.76
CA ALA A 44 6.39 -14.49 72.89
C ALA A 44 6.08 -14.56 71.38
N GLY A 45 4.88 -15.03 70.99
CA GLY A 45 4.52 -15.27 69.58
C GLY A 45 3.88 -14.08 68.83
N CYS A 46 3.30 -13.09 69.50
CA CYS A 46 2.46 -12.10 68.80
C CYS A 46 3.21 -10.95 68.08
N GLY A 47 4.54 -10.96 68.00
CA GLY A 47 5.33 -9.88 67.38
C GLY A 47 6.04 -10.25 66.07
N ALA A 48 6.60 -11.47 65.99
CA ALA A 48 7.41 -11.90 64.83
C ALA A 48 6.59 -12.52 63.68
N ASP A 49 5.37 -12.98 63.97
CA ASP A 49 4.49 -13.62 62.97
C ASP A 49 3.80 -12.60 62.06
N GLN A 50 3.54 -11.37 62.53
CA GLN A 50 2.82 -10.36 61.74
C GLN A 50 3.65 -9.80 60.56
N GLU A 51 4.95 -9.64 60.73
CA GLU A 51 5.85 -9.18 59.65
C GLU A 51 6.07 -10.29 58.60
N GLN A 52 6.17 -11.55 59.03
CA GLN A 52 6.27 -12.70 58.14
C GLN A 52 4.99 -12.91 57.32
N VAL A 53 3.82 -12.72 57.92
CA VAL A 53 2.53 -12.77 57.21
C VAL A 53 2.43 -11.66 56.16
N GLN A 54 2.80 -10.42 56.48
CA GLN A 54 2.80 -9.32 55.51
C GLN A 54 3.81 -9.51 54.38
N LEU A 55 4.98 -10.08 54.67
CA LEU A 55 5.97 -10.37 53.65
C LEU A 55 5.49 -11.47 52.70
N ASN A 56 4.85 -12.52 53.22
CA ASN A 56 4.28 -13.60 52.41
C ASN A 56 3.11 -13.08 51.55
N GLU A 57 2.22 -12.24 52.08
CA GLU A 57 1.15 -11.59 51.31
C GLU A 57 1.71 -10.70 50.19
N LYS A 58 2.76 -9.92 50.49
CA LYS A 58 3.45 -9.09 49.48
C LYS A 58 4.18 -9.94 48.43
N LEU A 59 4.66 -11.11 48.81
CA LEU A 59 5.31 -12.05 47.91
C LEU A 59 4.28 -12.73 46.99
N GLU A 60 3.14 -13.16 47.54
CA GLU A 60 2.04 -13.74 46.77
C GLU A 60 1.46 -12.74 45.78
N THR A 61 1.18 -11.51 46.20
CA THR A 61 0.71 -10.44 45.31
C THR A 61 1.73 -10.09 44.22
N LYS A 62 3.02 -10.07 44.52
CA LYS A 62 4.05 -9.90 43.47
C LYS A 62 4.08 -11.08 42.50
N ASN A 63 3.95 -12.31 43.00
CA ASN A 63 3.91 -13.50 42.16
C ASN A 63 2.68 -13.51 41.26
N THR A 64 1.50 -13.11 41.74
CA THR A 64 0.29 -13.01 40.91
C THR A 64 0.45 -11.94 39.84
N VAL A 65 0.94 -10.75 40.19
CA VAL A 65 1.19 -9.66 39.22
C VAL A 65 2.20 -10.09 38.15
N VAL A 66 3.27 -10.79 38.53
CA VAL A 66 4.25 -11.34 37.58
C VAL A 66 3.61 -12.39 36.67
N LEU A 67 2.71 -13.22 37.21
CA LEU A 67 2.02 -14.25 36.44
C LEU A 67 1.03 -13.65 35.43
N GLU A 68 0.27 -12.63 35.84
CA GLU A 68 -0.61 -11.85 34.98
C GLU A 68 0.18 -11.13 33.87
N ALA A 69 1.30 -10.48 34.23
CA ALA A 69 2.17 -9.85 33.24
C ALA A 69 2.70 -10.87 32.21
N ASN A 70 3.15 -12.05 32.66
CA ASN A 70 3.61 -13.10 31.74
C ASN A 70 2.48 -13.61 30.82
N GLN A 71 1.25 -13.71 31.32
CA GLN A 71 0.10 -14.07 30.48
C GLN A 71 -0.23 -12.96 29.46
N SER A 72 -0.18 -11.69 29.86
CA SER A 72 -0.37 -10.55 28.95
C SER A 72 0.71 -10.53 27.86
N LEU A 73 1.99 -10.63 28.23
CA LEU A 73 3.10 -10.70 27.27
C LEU A 73 2.94 -11.86 26.29
N LYS A 74 2.45 -13.02 26.76
CA LYS A 74 2.19 -14.17 25.89
C LYS A 74 1.07 -13.88 24.88
N SER A 75 0.03 -13.17 25.30
CA SER A 75 -1.05 -12.73 24.41
C SER A 75 -0.54 -11.76 23.35
N GLU A 76 0.21 -10.74 23.76
CA GLU A 76 0.80 -9.75 22.86
C GLU A 76 1.75 -10.38 21.83
N LEU A 77 2.58 -11.35 22.26
CA LEU A 77 3.44 -12.10 21.32
C LEU A 77 2.62 -12.91 20.30
N SER A 78 1.52 -13.52 20.72
CA SER A 78 0.64 -14.26 19.82
C SER A 78 -0.05 -13.35 18.81
N GLU A 79 -0.48 -12.16 19.24
CA GLU A 79 -1.10 -11.15 18.39
C GLU A 79 -0.09 -10.59 17.39
N LEU A 80 1.09 -10.21 17.86
CA LEU A 80 2.17 -9.71 17.00
C LEU A 80 2.61 -10.74 15.96
N GLN A 81 2.63 -12.02 16.31
CA GLN A 81 2.93 -13.09 15.36
C GLN A 81 1.84 -13.22 14.28
N THR A 82 0.57 -13.05 14.67
CA THR A 82 -0.55 -13.05 13.72
C THR A 82 -0.47 -11.86 12.76
N GLU A 83 -0.10 -10.67 13.26
CA GLU A 83 0.13 -9.50 12.41
C GLU A 83 1.31 -9.70 11.46
N MET A 84 2.39 -10.34 11.91
CA MET A 84 3.55 -10.64 11.07
C MET A 84 3.19 -11.61 9.93
N ASP A 85 2.39 -12.65 10.21
CA ASP A 85 1.92 -13.58 9.18
C ASP A 85 1.00 -12.90 8.16
N LYS A 86 0.10 -12.02 8.64
CA LYS A 86 -0.76 -11.21 7.75
C LYS A 86 0.07 -10.28 6.87
N LEU A 87 1.01 -9.55 7.46
CA LEU A 87 1.88 -8.62 6.74
C LEU A 87 2.75 -9.34 5.70
N LYS A 88 3.22 -10.54 6.03
CA LYS A 88 3.95 -11.41 5.10
C LYS A 88 3.07 -11.88 3.94
N GLY A 89 1.78 -12.15 4.19
CA GLY A 89 0.80 -12.44 3.15
C GLY A 89 0.58 -11.24 2.22
N ASP A 90 0.36 -10.06 2.79
CA ASP A 90 0.16 -8.81 2.05
C ASP A 90 1.40 -8.46 1.20
N PHE A 91 2.61 -8.65 1.73
CA PHE A 91 3.86 -8.40 1.01
C PHE A 91 4.05 -9.34 -0.19
N GLN A 92 3.71 -10.63 -0.04
CA GLN A 92 3.71 -11.58 -1.16
C GLN A 92 2.68 -11.17 -2.23
N GLY A 93 1.47 -10.81 -1.81
CA GLY A 93 0.43 -10.33 -2.74
C GLY A 93 0.85 -9.07 -3.50
N GLN A 94 1.52 -8.11 -2.85
CA GLN A 94 2.09 -6.93 -3.51
C GLN A 94 3.21 -7.30 -4.48
N THR A 95 4.06 -8.27 -4.12
CA THR A 95 5.14 -8.75 -5.00
C THR A 95 4.58 -9.37 -6.28
N ASP A 96 3.52 -10.18 -6.18
CA ASP A 96 2.86 -10.78 -7.35
C ASP A 96 2.22 -9.72 -8.26
N GLN A 97 1.61 -8.69 -7.67
CA GLN A 97 1.07 -7.55 -8.43
C GLN A 97 2.19 -6.77 -9.14
N GLN A 98 3.33 -6.56 -8.47
CA GLN A 98 4.50 -5.91 -9.06
C GLN A 98 5.01 -6.68 -10.28
N SER A 99 5.06 -8.02 -10.21
CA SER A 99 5.45 -8.88 -11.32
C SER A 99 4.50 -8.74 -12.52
N LYS A 100 3.18 -8.77 -12.28
CA LYS A 100 2.17 -8.62 -13.34
C LYS A 100 2.21 -7.23 -14.00
N ILE A 101 2.43 -6.20 -13.20
CA ILE A 101 2.60 -4.83 -13.70
C ILE A 101 3.84 -4.75 -14.59
N GLN A 102 4.95 -5.38 -14.17
CA GLN A 102 6.18 -5.40 -14.96
C GLN A 102 5.98 -6.10 -16.31
N GLU A 103 5.32 -7.27 -16.33
CA GLU A 103 4.98 -7.96 -17.58
C GLU A 103 4.11 -7.09 -18.51
N THR A 104 3.14 -6.36 -17.94
CA THR A 104 2.27 -5.46 -18.71
C THR A 104 3.08 -4.30 -19.30
N VAL A 105 4.01 -3.72 -18.53
CA VAL A 105 4.90 -2.64 -19.00
C VAL A 105 5.76 -3.13 -20.16
N ASP A 106 6.37 -4.31 -20.05
CA ASP A 106 7.22 -4.88 -21.10
C ASP A 106 6.41 -5.15 -22.38
N SER A 107 5.19 -5.66 -22.24
CA SER A 107 4.27 -5.87 -23.37
C SER A 107 3.90 -4.56 -24.06
N LEU A 108 3.52 -3.53 -23.29
CA LEU A 108 3.14 -2.22 -23.85
C LEU A 108 4.34 -1.51 -24.50
N GLN A 109 5.54 -1.66 -23.96
CA GLN A 109 6.75 -1.13 -24.58
C GLN A 109 7.02 -1.78 -25.94
N LYS A 110 6.86 -3.11 -26.03
CA LYS A 110 7.00 -3.84 -27.29
C LYS A 110 5.95 -3.39 -28.31
N GLU A 111 4.70 -3.26 -27.89
CA GLU A 111 3.61 -2.79 -28.75
C GLU A 111 3.89 -1.38 -29.30
N ASN A 112 4.32 -0.44 -28.44
CA ASN A 112 4.71 0.92 -28.85
C ASN A 112 5.87 0.93 -29.86
N ALA A 113 6.85 0.03 -29.72
CA ALA A 113 7.93 -0.10 -30.69
C ALA A 113 7.40 -0.53 -32.06
N THR A 114 6.57 -1.57 -32.12
CA THR A 114 5.92 -2.03 -33.38
C THR A 114 5.02 -0.97 -34.02
N LEU A 115 4.27 -0.22 -33.21
CA LEU A 115 3.42 0.87 -33.72
C LEU A 115 4.27 2.00 -34.29
N THR A 116 5.39 2.33 -33.65
CA THR A 116 6.34 3.32 -34.15
C THR A 116 6.92 2.89 -35.49
N GLU A 117 7.38 1.65 -35.62
CA GLU A 117 7.85 1.08 -36.88
C GLU A 117 6.78 1.16 -37.97
N SER A 118 5.54 0.77 -37.65
CA SER A 118 4.41 0.84 -38.58
C SER A 118 4.12 2.27 -39.05
N ILE A 119 4.16 3.25 -38.15
CA ILE A 119 3.99 4.67 -38.48
C ILE A 119 5.09 5.15 -39.41
N THR A 120 6.35 4.78 -39.17
CA THR A 120 7.47 5.16 -40.03
C THR A 120 7.38 4.54 -41.43
N ALA A 121 6.94 3.29 -41.52
CA ALA A 121 6.71 2.60 -42.78
C ALA A 121 5.58 3.26 -43.59
N LEU A 122 4.43 3.53 -42.95
CA LEU A 122 3.30 4.21 -43.61
C LEU A 122 3.65 5.63 -44.05
N LYS A 123 4.44 6.36 -43.25
CA LYS A 123 4.93 7.69 -43.64
C LYS A 123 5.79 7.63 -44.89
N THR A 124 6.68 6.64 -44.97
CA THR A 124 7.55 6.42 -46.14
C THR A 124 6.71 6.08 -47.37
N GLN A 125 5.76 5.15 -47.26
CA GLN A 125 4.85 4.81 -48.36
C GLN A 125 4.06 6.03 -48.85
N ASN A 126 3.54 6.87 -47.94
CA ASN A 126 2.83 8.09 -48.34
C ASN A 126 3.75 9.08 -49.08
N THR A 127 5.02 9.22 -48.68
CA THR A 127 5.96 10.09 -49.40
C THR A 127 6.29 9.56 -50.79
N GLU A 128 6.43 8.24 -50.96
CA GLU A 128 6.67 7.61 -52.26
C GLU A 128 5.44 7.72 -53.18
N LEU A 129 4.24 7.49 -52.65
CA LEU A 129 2.99 7.68 -53.37
C LEU A 129 2.82 9.12 -53.85
N LEU A 130 3.12 10.11 -53.00
CA LEU A 130 3.09 11.52 -53.39
C LEU A 130 4.08 11.84 -54.51
N ALA A 131 5.29 11.27 -54.47
CA ALA A 131 6.27 11.43 -55.55
C ALA A 131 5.76 10.81 -56.86
N SER A 132 5.22 9.58 -56.81
CA SER A 132 4.67 8.90 -57.98
C SER A 132 3.47 9.63 -58.60
N VAL A 133 2.59 10.21 -57.77
CA VAL A 133 1.47 11.04 -58.24
C VAL A 133 2.00 12.29 -58.95
N GLY A 134 3.00 12.97 -58.38
CA GLY A 134 3.63 14.13 -59.01
C GLY A 134 4.30 13.81 -60.36
N GLU A 135 4.90 12.63 -60.52
CA GLU A 135 5.44 12.17 -61.80
C GLU A 135 4.36 11.86 -62.84
N LYS A 136 3.25 11.24 -62.42
CA LYS A 136 2.09 10.99 -63.28
C LYS A 136 1.42 12.29 -63.71
N ASP A 137 1.31 13.28 -62.82
CA ASP A 137 0.76 14.60 -63.16
C ASP A 137 1.61 15.31 -64.21
N LYS A 138 2.95 15.27 -64.09
CA LYS A 138 3.87 15.78 -65.13
C LYS A 138 3.68 15.06 -66.47
N SER A 139 3.51 13.75 -66.45
CA SER A 139 3.29 12.94 -67.66
C SER A 139 1.93 13.23 -68.31
N ILE A 140 0.87 13.45 -67.51
CA ILE A 140 -0.45 13.87 -67.98
C ILE A 140 -0.39 15.25 -68.62
N GLN A 141 0.33 16.20 -68.02
CA GLN A 141 0.53 17.53 -68.62
C GLN A 141 1.23 17.42 -69.97
N GLN A 142 2.30 16.63 -70.08
CA GLN A 142 3.01 16.42 -71.35
C GLN A 142 2.13 15.78 -72.42
N MET A 143 1.31 14.77 -72.08
CA MET A 143 0.35 14.18 -73.01
C MET A 143 -0.74 15.18 -73.44
N LYS A 144 -1.16 16.09 -72.55
CA LYS A 144 -2.16 17.12 -72.85
C LYS A 144 -1.61 18.20 -73.78
N GLU A 145 -0.35 18.60 -73.60
CA GLU A 145 0.39 19.50 -74.50
C GLU A 145 0.55 18.89 -75.91
N GLN A 146 0.89 17.59 -75.98
CA GLN A 146 1.01 16.87 -77.27
C GLN A 146 -0.35 16.67 -77.96
N ALA A 147 -1.42 16.40 -77.21
CA ALA A 147 -2.79 16.35 -77.74
C ALA A 147 -3.29 17.72 -78.23
N ALA A 148 -2.80 18.83 -77.66
CA ALA A 148 -3.10 20.18 -78.14
C ALA A 148 -2.37 20.51 -79.45
N VAL A 149 -1.13 20.03 -79.63
CA VAL A 149 -0.34 20.19 -80.88
C VAL A 149 -0.95 19.41 -82.06
N SER A 150 -1.62 18.27 -81.81
CA SER A 150 -2.34 17.54 -82.87
C SER A 150 -3.71 18.13 -83.25
N LYS A 151 -4.19 19.19 -82.59
CA LYS A 151 -5.49 19.83 -82.88
C LYS A 151 -5.38 21.17 -83.62
N THR A 152 -4.19 21.55 -84.09
CA THR A 152 -3.96 22.79 -84.85
C THR A 152 -3.99 22.60 -86.38
N THR A 153 -4.30 21.40 -86.90
CA THR A 153 -4.38 21.16 -88.35
C THR A 153 -5.77 20.79 -88.87
N SER A 154 -6.85 21.28 -88.24
CA SER A 154 -8.16 21.30 -88.89
C SER A 154 -9.17 22.22 -88.21
N SER A 155 -9.35 23.39 -88.83
CA SER A 155 -10.63 24.08 -89.07
C SER A 155 -11.51 24.55 -87.89
N GLY A 156 -11.56 25.88 -87.71
CA GLY A 156 -12.74 26.68 -88.05
C GLY A 156 -13.96 26.72 -87.11
N THR A 157 -14.20 27.93 -86.59
CA THR A 157 -15.53 28.60 -86.49
C THR A 157 -16.37 28.51 -85.20
N ASN A 158 -16.39 29.65 -84.49
CA ASN A 158 -17.49 30.34 -83.77
C ASN A 158 -18.41 29.60 -82.77
N SER A 159 -18.37 30.03 -81.50
CA SER A 159 -19.42 30.88 -80.86
C SER A 159 -19.35 30.84 -79.32
N GLN A 160 -19.07 32.01 -78.73
CA GLN A 160 -19.82 32.67 -77.65
C GLN A 160 -20.54 31.82 -76.58
N SER A 161 -20.11 31.89 -75.31
CA SER A 161 -20.90 32.48 -74.20
C SER A 161 -20.30 32.31 -72.79
N SER A 162 -20.42 33.41 -72.02
CA SER A 162 -20.49 33.60 -70.56
C SER A 162 -19.29 33.33 -69.65
N ALA A 163 -18.74 34.45 -69.18
CA ALA A 163 -17.91 34.64 -68.01
C ALA A 163 -18.73 34.85 -66.73
N GLY A 164 -18.10 34.55 -65.58
CA GLY A 164 -18.47 34.96 -64.22
C GLY A 164 -18.98 33.80 -63.35
N GLY A 165 -18.32 33.31 -62.31
CA GLY A 165 -17.18 33.83 -61.55
C GLY A 165 -17.50 33.75 -60.05
N GLN A 166 -16.84 32.81 -59.36
CA GLN A 166 -16.49 32.78 -57.92
C GLN A 166 -17.63 32.62 -56.88
N ALA A 167 -17.70 31.50 -56.16
CA ALA A 167 -16.80 31.00 -55.09
C ALA A 167 -17.15 31.56 -53.70
N ASN A 168 -17.54 30.67 -52.78
CA ASN A 168 -17.04 30.68 -51.40
C ASN A 168 -17.32 29.31 -50.76
N SER A 169 -16.36 28.39 -50.85
CA SER A 169 -15.50 27.99 -49.73
C SER A 169 -16.23 27.19 -48.66
N GLN A 170 -16.33 25.89 -48.94
CA GLN A 170 -16.28 24.86 -47.90
C GLN A 170 -14.93 25.01 -47.21
N THR A 171 -14.94 25.64 -46.04
CA THR A 171 -13.75 25.79 -45.21
C THR A 171 -13.44 24.43 -44.59
N ALA A 172 -12.53 23.75 -45.28
CA ALA A 172 -11.50 22.87 -44.77
C ALA A 172 -11.53 22.63 -43.26
N ALA A 173 -11.81 21.37 -42.91
CA ALA A 173 -11.38 20.77 -41.67
C ALA A 173 -9.87 21.00 -41.50
N THR A 174 -9.53 21.94 -40.62
CA THR A 174 -8.15 22.25 -40.28
C THR A 174 -7.56 21.06 -39.52
N VAL A 175 -6.72 20.31 -40.22
CA VAL A 175 -5.78 19.37 -39.62
C VAL A 175 -4.71 20.19 -38.90
N ALA A 176 -4.73 20.21 -37.56
CA ALA A 176 -3.61 20.49 -36.65
C ALA A 176 -4.11 20.27 -35.21
N SER A 177 -3.68 19.23 -34.51
CA SER A 177 -2.40 19.25 -33.80
C SER A 177 -2.00 17.81 -33.47
N GLN A 178 -0.79 17.43 -33.87
CA GLN A 178 -0.14 16.23 -33.37
C GLN A 178 0.31 16.49 -31.94
N GLY A 179 -0.30 15.83 -30.95
CA GLY A 179 0.31 15.66 -29.62
C GLY A 179 -0.61 15.78 -28.41
N GLN A 180 -1.74 16.48 -28.50
CA GLN A 180 -2.65 16.63 -27.36
C GLN A 180 -4.11 16.50 -27.79
N CYS A 181 -4.84 15.53 -27.20
CA CYS A 181 -6.29 15.43 -27.37
C CYS A 181 -6.96 16.60 -26.63
N ASP A 182 -7.19 17.72 -27.32
CA ASP A 182 -7.67 18.96 -26.71
C ASP A 182 -9.20 19.13 -26.74
N ILE A 183 -9.98 18.17 -27.28
CA ILE A 183 -11.44 18.31 -27.35
C ILE A 183 -12.05 17.80 -26.03
N LYS A 184 -12.76 18.68 -25.32
CA LYS A 184 -13.37 18.38 -24.01
C LYS A 184 -14.77 17.80 -24.18
N GLY A 185 -14.99 16.55 -23.79
CA GLY A 185 -16.31 15.97 -23.61
C GLY A 185 -16.85 16.22 -22.21
N SER A 186 -18.03 16.83 -22.08
CA SER A 186 -18.69 17.05 -20.78
C SER A 186 -19.57 15.87 -20.37
N ASN A 187 -19.88 15.76 -19.07
CA ASN A 187 -20.84 14.76 -18.56
C ASN A 187 -22.24 14.87 -19.18
N SER A 188 -22.60 15.98 -19.83
CA SER A 188 -23.88 16.14 -20.54
C SER A 188 -23.87 15.62 -21.98
N GLY A 189 -22.81 14.92 -22.39
CA GLY A 189 -22.64 14.40 -23.74
C GLY A 189 -22.40 15.50 -24.78
N ILE A 190 -21.81 16.64 -24.38
CA ILE A 190 -21.47 17.73 -25.32
C ILE A 190 -19.95 17.83 -25.44
N TYR A 191 -19.43 17.86 -26.67
CA TYR A 191 -18.02 18.09 -26.91
C TYR A 191 -17.73 19.58 -27.16
N HIS A 192 -16.55 20.04 -26.76
CA HIS A 192 -16.09 21.42 -26.98
C HIS A 192 -14.73 21.40 -27.64
N VAL A 193 -14.63 22.06 -28.80
CA VAL A 193 -13.36 22.27 -29.49
C VAL A 193 -12.64 23.51 -28.94
N PRO A 194 -11.30 23.53 -28.93
CA PRO A 194 -10.53 24.72 -28.61
C PRO A 194 -10.99 25.91 -29.46
N GLY A 195 -11.22 27.06 -28.82
CA GLY A 195 -11.76 28.27 -29.49
C GLY A 195 -13.29 28.38 -29.54
N SER A 196 -14.03 27.33 -29.15
CA SER A 196 -15.51 27.45 -29.00
C SER A 196 -15.90 28.27 -27.76
N THR A 197 -17.04 28.97 -27.82
CA THR A 197 -17.55 29.87 -26.76
C THR A 197 -17.54 29.25 -25.35
N TYR A 198 -17.78 27.95 -25.26
CA TYR A 198 -17.92 27.24 -23.99
C TYR A 198 -16.68 26.44 -23.58
N TYR A 199 -15.63 26.40 -24.41
CA TYR A 199 -14.45 25.57 -24.19
C TYR A 199 -13.75 25.82 -22.85
N SER A 200 -13.55 27.09 -22.50
CA SER A 200 -12.90 27.51 -21.25
C SER A 200 -13.81 27.41 -20.03
N ARG A 201 -15.12 27.30 -20.24
CA ARG A 201 -16.13 27.23 -19.16
C ARG A 201 -16.39 25.80 -18.72
N THR A 202 -16.13 24.82 -19.57
CA THR A 202 -16.31 23.39 -19.26
C THR A 202 -15.20 22.93 -18.31
N LYS A 203 -15.56 22.81 -17.02
CA LYS A 203 -14.71 22.29 -15.93
C LYS A 203 -14.94 20.79 -15.67
N ASN A 204 -16.13 20.29 -15.98
CA ASN A 204 -16.52 18.90 -15.76
C ASN A 204 -16.23 18.05 -17.00
N VAL A 205 -14.94 17.77 -17.25
CA VAL A 205 -14.52 16.95 -18.38
C VAL A 205 -14.68 15.47 -18.03
N ALA A 206 -15.51 14.77 -18.78
CA ALA A 206 -15.75 13.32 -18.67
C ALA A 206 -14.71 12.53 -19.48
N ARG A 207 -14.36 13.03 -20.67
CA ARG A 207 -13.40 12.39 -21.58
C ARG A 207 -12.76 13.45 -22.49
N TRP A 208 -11.52 13.22 -22.88
CA TRP A 208 -10.81 13.99 -23.90
C TRP A 208 -10.82 13.24 -25.22
N PHE A 209 -11.01 13.97 -26.32
CA PHE A 209 -11.01 13.42 -27.69
C PHE A 209 -9.93 14.10 -28.52
N CYS A 210 -9.37 13.35 -29.47
CA CYS A 210 -8.37 13.86 -30.39
C CYS A 210 -8.99 14.38 -31.70
N SER A 211 -10.25 14.03 -31.99
CA SER A 211 -11.01 14.60 -33.10
C SER A 211 -12.51 14.74 -32.78
N THR A 212 -13.22 15.57 -33.55
CA THR A 212 -14.67 15.76 -33.42
C THR A 212 -15.43 14.49 -33.82
N GLU A 213 -14.95 13.77 -34.83
CA GLU A 213 -15.53 12.52 -35.32
C GLU A 213 -15.43 11.42 -34.27
N GLU A 214 -14.35 11.39 -33.49
CA GLU A 214 -14.18 10.46 -32.37
C GLU A 214 -15.22 10.73 -31.26
N ALA A 215 -15.43 12.01 -30.93
CA ALA A 215 -16.43 12.42 -29.95
C ALA A 215 -17.85 12.03 -30.38
N GLU A 216 -18.19 12.24 -31.65
CA GLU A 216 -19.50 11.88 -32.21
C GLU A 216 -19.73 10.38 -32.22
N LYS A 217 -18.72 9.57 -32.57
CA LYS A 217 -18.78 8.10 -32.46
C LYS A 217 -18.94 7.63 -31.01
N ALA A 218 -18.38 8.37 -30.05
CA ALA A 218 -18.57 8.12 -28.62
C ALA A 218 -19.93 8.60 -28.07
N GLY A 219 -20.82 9.12 -28.93
CA GLY A 219 -22.17 9.58 -28.56
C GLY A 219 -22.24 11.02 -28.06
N TYR A 220 -21.19 11.81 -28.22
CA TYR A 220 -21.20 13.23 -27.88
C TYR A 220 -21.72 14.06 -29.05
N ARG A 221 -22.33 15.21 -28.74
CA ARG A 221 -22.84 16.15 -29.74
C ARG A 221 -22.22 17.53 -29.61
N ALA A 222 -22.26 18.32 -30.68
CA ALA A 222 -21.87 19.72 -30.66
C ALA A 222 -22.76 20.56 -29.71
N PRO A 223 -22.24 21.70 -29.18
CA PRO A 223 -23.06 22.64 -28.43
C PRO A 223 -24.11 23.26 -29.34
N LYS A 224 -25.29 23.57 -28.77
CA LYS A 224 -26.29 24.36 -29.49
C LYS A 224 -25.75 25.79 -29.61
N GLN A 225 -25.82 26.36 -30.82
CA GLN A 225 -25.51 27.77 -31.07
C GLN A 225 -26.51 28.67 -30.34
#